data_AF-A0A1H4DWK7-F1
#
_entry.id   AF-A0A1H4DWK7-F1
#
_cell.length_a   1.000
_cell.length_b   1.000
_cell.length_c   1.000
_cell.angle_alpha   90.00
_cell.angle_beta   90.00
_cell.angle_gamma   90.00
#
_symmetry.space_group_name_H-M   'P 1'
#
loop_
_entity.id
_entity.type
_entity.pdbx_description
1 polymer ?
#
loop_
_entity_poly.entity_id
_entity_poly.type
_entity_poly.pdbx_seq_one_letter_code
_entity_poly.pdbx_strand_id
1 'polypeptide(L)'
;MNLKSRIDYLCHINAVTVDQLDIPMEELEMLEKGLIQLPPSSTRYLSGYFDRPVSYFENHNITDQGLHNLLQSLQLALFTGENKKAEETISKIEMYQPISSLHQEMIYHLLLAVYHYQQYMYEHVKWLDDNYLSYFLDKPSDFIKHNKTFDKALFHYLAMRYHYQGQWLESEMYLAELFELTNEQEKSTFISNFHFYLPKGKETVYN
;
A
#
# COMPACT_ATOMS: atom_id res chain seq x y z
N MET A 1 -6.74 10.22 -3.06
CA MET A 1 -5.85 9.95 -4.20
C MET A 1 -6.72 9.86 -5.44
N ASN A 2 -6.35 10.55 -6.52
CA ASN A 2 -7.18 10.66 -7.73
C ASN A 2 -6.61 9.82 -8.88
N LEU A 3 -7.41 9.59 -9.92
CA LEU A 3 -7.00 8.83 -11.10
C LEU A 3 -5.77 9.45 -11.80
N LYS A 4 -5.64 10.78 -11.80
CA LYS A 4 -4.47 11.47 -12.37
C LYS A 4 -3.16 11.00 -11.73
N SER A 5 -3.11 10.85 -10.42
CA SER A 5 -1.91 10.34 -9.71
C SER A 5 -1.52 8.93 -10.16
N ARG A 6 -2.51 8.07 -10.47
CA ARG A 6 -2.27 6.74 -11.05
C ARG A 6 -1.77 6.83 -12.49
N ILE A 7 -2.33 7.72 -13.31
CA ILE A 7 -1.85 7.93 -14.69
C ILE A 7 -0.39 8.39 -14.66
N ASP A 8 -0.07 9.35 -13.78
CA ASP A 8 1.29 9.86 -13.62
C ASP A 8 2.24 8.75 -13.14
N TYR A 9 1.77 7.89 -12.25
CA TYR A 9 2.52 6.71 -11.79
C TYR A 9 2.83 5.76 -12.96
N LEU A 10 1.82 5.40 -13.75
CA LEU A 10 1.99 4.55 -14.93
C LEU A 10 2.94 5.18 -15.94
N CYS A 11 2.87 6.49 -16.15
CA CYS A 11 3.80 7.22 -16.99
C CYS A 11 5.24 7.09 -16.47
N HIS A 12 5.44 7.33 -15.17
CA HIS A 12 6.74 7.23 -14.50
C HIS A 12 7.39 5.86 -14.70
N ILE A 13 6.68 4.76 -14.41
CA ILE A 13 7.24 3.41 -14.51
C ILE A 13 7.45 2.94 -15.96
N ASN A 14 6.80 3.57 -16.94
CA ASN A 14 6.98 3.28 -18.36
C ASN A 14 7.94 4.28 -19.05
N ALA A 15 8.57 5.18 -18.29
CA ALA A 15 9.47 6.22 -18.80
C ALA A 15 8.84 7.09 -19.91
N VAL A 16 7.55 7.39 -19.76
CA VAL A 16 6.79 8.30 -20.65
C VAL A 16 6.28 9.50 -19.87
N THR A 17 5.97 10.60 -20.56
CA THR A 17 5.33 11.77 -19.95
C THR A 17 3.86 11.82 -20.32
N VAL A 18 3.06 12.50 -19.50
CA VAL A 18 1.62 12.64 -19.72
C VAL A 18 1.32 13.34 -21.06
N ASP A 19 2.17 14.28 -21.47
CA ASP A 19 2.05 15.00 -22.76
C ASP A 19 2.24 14.09 -23.99
N GLN A 20 2.80 12.89 -23.80
CA GLN A 20 2.97 11.88 -24.85
C GLN A 20 1.74 10.97 -24.98
N LEU A 21 0.78 11.07 -24.06
CA LEU A 21 -0.48 10.34 -24.14
C LEU A 21 -1.43 11.04 -25.12
N ASP A 22 -2.17 10.24 -25.89
CA ASP A 22 -3.25 10.72 -26.76
C ASP A 22 -4.52 10.99 -25.95
N ILE A 23 -4.41 11.89 -24.96
CA ILE A 23 -5.50 12.37 -24.10
C ILE A 23 -5.48 13.89 -24.12
N PRO A 24 -6.63 14.56 -24.37
CA PRO A 24 -6.69 16.01 -24.32
C PRO A 24 -6.20 16.56 -22.97
N MET A 25 -5.37 17.60 -23.00
CA MET A 25 -4.79 18.18 -21.78
C MET A 25 -5.88 18.74 -20.86
N GLU A 26 -6.95 19.31 -21.42
CA GLU A 26 -8.09 19.79 -20.64
C GLU A 26 -8.76 18.65 -19.84
N GLU A 27 -8.84 17.43 -20.39
CA GLU A 27 -9.38 16.28 -19.67
C GLU A 27 -8.51 15.94 -18.46
N LEU A 28 -7.19 15.96 -18.61
CA LEU A 28 -6.22 15.66 -17.55
C LEU A 28 -6.27 16.70 -16.43
N GLU A 29 -6.37 17.99 -16.77
CA GLU A 29 -6.52 19.08 -15.80
C GLU A 29 -7.85 18.98 -15.04
N MET A 30 -8.95 18.67 -15.74
CA MET A 30 -10.26 18.47 -15.11
C MET A 30 -10.27 17.23 -14.21
N LEU A 31 -9.58 16.16 -14.61
CA LEU A 31 -9.42 14.94 -13.81
C LEU A 31 -8.63 15.18 -12.53
N GLU A 32 -7.56 15.96 -12.60
CA GLU A 32 -6.75 16.34 -11.43
C GLU A 32 -7.61 17.07 -10.39
N LYS A 33 -8.45 17.99 -10.85
CA LYS A 33 -9.39 18.77 -10.03
C LYS A 33 -10.61 17.95 -9.56
N GLY A 34 -10.74 16.69 -9.98
CA GLY A 34 -11.88 15.83 -9.66
C GLY A 34 -13.20 16.28 -10.27
N LEU A 35 -13.17 17.06 -11.36
CA LEU A 35 -14.35 17.64 -12.00
C LEU A 35 -15.04 16.66 -12.96
N ILE A 36 -14.30 15.67 -13.48
CA ILE A 36 -14.82 14.68 -14.41
C ILE A 36 -14.39 13.27 -14.03
N GLN A 37 -15.14 12.29 -14.52
CA GLN A 37 -14.62 10.95 -14.75
C GLN A 37 -13.93 10.90 -16.11
N LEU A 38 -12.98 9.99 -16.28
CA LEU A 38 -12.30 9.82 -17.56
C LEU A 38 -13.31 9.35 -18.63
N PRO A 39 -13.38 10.01 -19.81
CA PRO A 39 -14.30 9.59 -20.87
C PRO A 39 -14.02 8.16 -21.35
N PRO A 40 -15.05 7.40 -21.81
CA PRO A 40 -14.86 6.03 -22.26
C PRO A 40 -13.81 5.83 -23.36
N SER A 41 -13.61 6.82 -24.24
CA SER A 41 -12.56 6.80 -25.27
C SER A 41 -11.17 6.81 -24.63
N SER A 42 -10.90 7.78 -23.76
CA SER A 42 -9.63 7.96 -23.07
C SER A 42 -9.34 6.78 -22.14
N THR A 43 -10.37 6.24 -21.47
CA THR A 43 -10.27 5.02 -20.65
C THR A 43 -9.84 3.80 -21.47
N ARG A 44 -10.45 3.55 -22.65
CA ARG A 44 -10.06 2.44 -23.52
C ARG A 44 -8.67 2.62 -24.09
N TYR A 45 -8.30 3.86 -24.43
CA TYR A 45 -6.95 4.19 -24.87
C TYR A 45 -5.92 3.82 -23.79
N LEU A 46 -6.10 4.31 -22.55
CA LEU A 46 -5.21 4.00 -21.43
C LEU A 46 -5.14 2.50 -21.11
N SER A 47 -6.28 1.81 -21.20
CA SER A 47 -6.39 0.37 -21.04
C SER A 47 -5.50 -0.39 -22.03
N GLY A 48 -5.56 -0.03 -23.31
CA GLY A 48 -4.71 -0.61 -24.34
C GLY A 48 -3.24 -0.19 -24.21
N TYR A 49 -2.98 1.08 -23.87
CA TYR A 49 -1.63 1.63 -23.80
C TYR A 49 -0.81 1.04 -22.64
N PHE A 50 -1.41 0.90 -21.46
CA PHE A 50 -0.72 0.40 -20.26
C PHE A 50 -0.95 -1.09 -19.99
N ASP A 51 -1.66 -1.80 -20.87
CA ASP A 51 -2.05 -3.20 -20.69
C ASP A 51 -2.71 -3.44 -19.32
N ARG A 52 -3.79 -2.69 -19.07
CA ARG A 52 -4.58 -2.75 -17.84
C ARG A 52 -6.05 -2.86 -18.18
N PRO A 53 -6.86 -3.60 -17.40
CA PRO A 53 -8.29 -3.69 -17.66
C PRO A 53 -8.95 -2.31 -17.50
N VAL A 54 -10.02 -2.05 -18.25
CA VAL A 54 -10.81 -0.82 -18.18
C VAL A 54 -11.21 -0.46 -16.74
N SER A 55 -11.58 -1.47 -15.94
CA SER A 55 -11.94 -1.30 -14.52
C SER A 55 -10.82 -0.69 -13.66
N TYR A 56 -9.55 -0.86 -14.05
CA TYR A 56 -8.41 -0.28 -13.35
C TYR A 56 -8.42 1.25 -13.42
N PHE A 57 -9.07 1.84 -14.41
CA PHE A 57 -9.22 3.30 -14.52
C PHE A 57 -10.60 3.76 -14.02
N GLU A 58 -11.67 3.06 -14.39
CA GLU A 58 -13.04 3.44 -14.03
C GLU A 58 -13.32 3.27 -12.53
N ASN A 59 -12.87 2.17 -11.93
CA ASN A 59 -13.21 1.82 -10.56
C ASN A 59 -12.14 2.25 -9.54
N HIS A 60 -11.30 3.23 -9.90
CA HIS A 60 -10.15 3.66 -9.10
C HIS A 60 -10.52 4.19 -7.69
N ASN A 61 -11.74 4.67 -7.51
CA ASN A 61 -12.27 5.21 -6.27
C ASN A 61 -13.32 4.32 -5.59
N ILE A 62 -13.62 3.14 -6.17
CA ILE A 62 -14.61 2.19 -5.65
C ILE A 62 -13.90 1.23 -4.69
N THR A 63 -14.53 0.92 -3.57
CA THR A 63 -14.03 -0.11 -2.65
C THR A 63 -14.60 -1.47 -3.04
N ASP A 64 -13.73 -2.43 -3.35
CA ASP A 64 -14.11 -3.84 -3.45
C ASP A 64 -14.20 -4.44 -2.04
N GLN A 65 -15.38 -4.90 -1.63
CA GLN A 65 -15.60 -5.41 -0.27
C GLN A 65 -14.87 -6.74 -0.01
N GLY A 66 -14.74 -7.60 -1.01
CA GLY A 66 -14.03 -8.87 -0.89
C GLY A 66 -12.54 -8.63 -0.64
N LEU A 67 -11.93 -7.77 -1.45
CA LEU A 67 -10.55 -7.34 -1.27
C LEU A 67 -10.36 -6.59 0.06
N HIS A 68 -11.31 -5.74 0.46
CA HIS A 68 -11.24 -5.04 1.74
C HIS A 68 -11.12 -6.00 2.92
N ASN A 69 -11.93 -7.07 2.92
CA ASN A 69 -11.87 -8.10 3.96
C ASN A 69 -10.54 -8.87 3.93
N LEU A 70 -10.00 -9.17 2.74
CA LEU A 70 -8.68 -9.80 2.60
C LEU A 70 -7.57 -8.90 3.13
N LEU A 71 -7.59 -7.60 2.85
CA LEU A 71 -6.60 -6.64 3.38
C LEU A 71 -6.65 -6.54 4.91
N GLN A 72 -7.85 -6.53 5.50
CA GLN A 72 -7.99 -6.58 6.95
C GLN A 72 -7.44 -7.88 7.55
N SER A 73 -7.70 -9.02 6.89
CA SER A 73 -7.16 -10.33 7.29
C SER A 73 -5.64 -10.37 7.20
N LEU A 74 -5.06 -9.84 6.13
CA LEU A 74 -3.61 -9.75 5.94
C LEU A 74 -2.98 -8.86 7.01
N GLN A 75 -3.55 -7.68 7.24
CA GLN A 75 -3.06 -6.75 8.27
C GLN A 75 -3.08 -7.38 9.66
N LEU A 76 -4.15 -8.10 10.00
CA LEU A 76 -4.24 -8.82 11.26
C LEU A 76 -3.16 -9.90 11.34
N ALA A 77 -3.04 -10.75 10.32
CA ALA A 77 -2.07 -11.84 10.29
C ALA A 77 -0.62 -11.34 10.43
N LEU A 78 -0.27 -10.24 9.76
CA LEU A 78 1.05 -9.62 9.87
C LEU A 78 1.27 -9.04 11.27
N PHE A 79 0.25 -8.39 11.86
CA PHE A 79 0.32 -7.83 13.20
C PHE A 79 0.50 -8.93 14.25
N THR A 80 -0.22 -10.04 14.14
CA THR A 80 -0.17 -11.15 15.10
C THR A 80 0.94 -12.16 14.82
N GLY A 81 1.72 -12.01 13.74
CA GLY A 81 2.79 -12.94 13.38
C GLY A 81 2.30 -14.30 12.82
N GLU A 82 1.06 -14.36 12.32
CA GLU A 82 0.49 -15.56 11.69
C GLU A 82 0.99 -15.74 10.24
N ASN A 83 2.29 -16.00 10.06
CA ASN A 83 2.97 -16.00 8.75
C ASN A 83 2.28 -16.86 7.67
N LYS A 84 1.87 -18.09 8.00
CA LYS A 84 1.18 -18.98 7.05
C LYS A 84 -0.13 -18.37 6.54
N LYS A 85 -0.89 -17.73 7.42
CA LYS A 85 -2.15 -17.06 7.06
C LYS A 85 -1.90 -15.81 6.24
N ALA A 86 -0.82 -15.07 6.53
CA ALA A 86 -0.40 -13.94 5.72
C ALA A 86 -0.09 -14.39 4.28
N GLU A 87 0.71 -15.43 4.12
CA GLU A 87 1.05 -16.02 2.81
C GLU A 87 -0.20 -16.47 2.03
N GLU A 88 -1.08 -17.26 2.67
CA GLU A 88 -2.35 -17.69 2.06
C GLU A 88 -3.26 -16.51 1.66
N THR A 89 -3.23 -15.42 2.44
CA THR A 89 -4.02 -14.23 2.14
C THR A 89 -3.43 -13.43 0.98
N ILE A 90 -2.10 -13.32 0.91
CA ILE A 90 -1.39 -12.69 -0.20
C ILE A 90 -1.74 -13.40 -1.52
N SER A 91 -1.67 -14.73 -1.57
CA SER A 91 -2.02 -15.48 -2.79
C SER A 91 -3.48 -15.28 -3.23
N LYS A 92 -4.41 -15.04 -2.29
CA LYS A 92 -5.81 -14.70 -2.63
C LYS A 92 -5.92 -13.28 -3.16
N ILE A 93 -5.16 -12.32 -2.62
CA ILE A 93 -5.15 -10.94 -3.11
C ILE A 93 -4.51 -10.85 -4.49
N GLU A 94 -3.51 -11.68 -4.80
CA GLU A 94 -2.89 -11.74 -6.13
C GLU A 94 -3.90 -12.05 -7.24
N MET A 95 -4.99 -12.76 -6.94
CA MET A 95 -6.09 -13.01 -7.89
C MET A 95 -6.89 -11.74 -8.26
N TYR A 96 -6.74 -10.65 -7.50
CA TYR A 96 -7.37 -9.36 -7.77
C TYR A 96 -6.46 -8.42 -8.58
N GLN A 97 -5.23 -8.82 -8.91
CA GLN A 97 -4.31 -7.95 -9.63
C GLN A 97 -4.74 -7.79 -11.11
N PRO A 98 -4.70 -6.57 -11.66
CA PRO A 98 -4.34 -5.31 -10.99
C PRO A 98 -5.50 -4.78 -10.12
N ILE A 99 -5.18 -4.37 -8.87
CA ILE A 99 -6.18 -3.86 -7.93
C ILE A 99 -6.77 -2.54 -8.43
N SER A 100 -8.04 -2.57 -8.83
CA SER A 100 -8.69 -1.40 -9.40
C SER A 100 -8.77 -0.23 -8.42
N SER A 101 -9.09 -0.44 -7.14
CA SER A 101 -9.15 0.65 -6.16
C SER A 101 -7.76 1.15 -5.77
N LEU A 102 -7.45 2.40 -6.08
CA LEU A 102 -6.15 3.01 -5.82
C LEU A 102 -5.78 3.02 -4.33
N HIS A 103 -6.79 3.22 -3.48
CA HIS A 103 -6.58 3.20 -2.04
C HIS A 103 -6.29 1.79 -1.50
N GLN A 104 -7.00 0.77 -2.00
CA GLN A 104 -6.76 -0.63 -1.60
C GLN A 104 -5.43 -1.15 -2.15
N GLU A 105 -5.04 -0.71 -3.36
CA GLU A 105 -3.74 -1.02 -3.96
C GLU A 105 -2.59 -0.51 -3.08
N MET A 106 -2.66 0.73 -2.58
CA MET A 106 -1.66 1.23 -1.63
C MET A 106 -1.60 0.43 -0.34
N ILE A 107 -2.76 0.14 0.27
CA ILE A 107 -2.83 -0.66 1.51
C ILE A 107 -2.14 -2.00 1.28
N TYR A 108 -2.41 -2.65 0.13
CA TYR A 108 -1.77 -3.91 -0.22
C TYR A 108 -0.25 -3.77 -0.31
N HIS A 109 0.28 -2.78 -1.02
CA HIS A 109 1.73 -2.60 -1.17
C HIS A 109 2.43 -2.28 0.17
N LEU A 110 1.80 -1.51 1.05
CA LEU A 110 2.30 -1.27 2.41
C LEU A 110 2.38 -2.58 3.22
N LEU A 111 1.32 -3.39 3.20
CA LEU A 111 1.27 -4.67 3.91
C LEU A 111 2.22 -5.71 3.28
N LEU A 112 2.39 -5.69 1.95
CA LEU A 112 3.33 -6.57 1.26
C LEU A 112 4.78 -6.23 1.63
N ALA A 113 5.12 -4.94 1.74
CA ALA A 113 6.43 -4.52 2.23
C ALA A 113 6.68 -4.99 3.67
N VAL A 114 5.69 -4.85 4.57
CA VAL A 114 5.75 -5.41 5.93
C VAL A 114 6.03 -6.91 5.92
N TYR A 115 5.29 -7.67 5.11
CA TYR A 115 5.51 -9.10 4.96
C TYR A 115 6.94 -9.41 4.52
N HIS A 116 7.45 -8.71 3.51
CA HIS A 116 8.82 -8.91 3.04
C HIS A 116 9.88 -8.52 4.08
N TYR A 117 9.66 -7.49 4.91
CA TYR A 117 10.52 -7.20 6.06
C TYR A 117 10.54 -8.37 7.05
N GLN A 118 9.38 -8.90 7.43
CA GLN A 118 9.26 -10.04 8.36
C GLN A 118 9.90 -11.33 7.82
N GLN A 119 9.92 -11.51 6.50
CA GLN A 119 10.55 -12.65 5.82
C GLN A 119 12.00 -12.38 5.38
N TYR A 120 12.62 -11.26 5.78
CA TYR A 120 14.00 -10.89 5.43
C TYR A 120 14.23 -10.76 3.90
N MET A 121 13.18 -10.48 3.13
CA MET A 121 13.22 -10.31 1.67
C MET A 121 13.51 -8.86 1.27
N TYR A 122 14.64 -8.31 1.72
CA TYR A 122 14.95 -6.88 1.60
C TYR A 122 15.07 -6.36 0.17
N GLU A 123 15.47 -7.21 -0.79
CA GLU A 123 15.48 -6.82 -2.20
C GLU A 123 14.07 -6.54 -2.74
N HIS A 124 13.08 -7.31 -2.27
CA HIS A 124 11.67 -7.11 -2.65
C HIS A 124 11.10 -5.86 -2.01
N VAL A 125 11.44 -5.60 -0.75
CA VAL A 125 11.11 -4.34 -0.06
C VAL A 125 11.69 -3.16 -0.84
N LYS A 126 12.98 -3.19 -1.15
CA LYS A 126 13.64 -2.11 -1.88
C LYS A 126 12.97 -1.87 -3.23
N TRP A 127 12.65 -2.95 -3.96
CA TRP A 127 11.93 -2.83 -5.22
C TRP A 127 10.57 -2.15 -5.03
N LEU A 128 9.78 -2.53 -4.03
CA LEU A 128 8.49 -1.90 -3.72
C LEU A 128 8.64 -0.42 -3.32
N ASP A 129 9.64 -0.11 -2.51
CA ASP A 129 9.94 1.27 -2.09
C ASP A 129 10.28 2.14 -3.31
N ASP A 130 11.28 1.71 -4.10
CA ASP A 130 11.81 2.46 -5.23
C ASP A 130 10.78 2.60 -6.38
N ASN A 131 9.92 1.58 -6.60
CA ASN A 131 9.02 1.53 -7.76
C ASN A 131 7.56 1.87 -7.46
N TYR A 132 7.15 1.99 -6.19
CA TYR A 132 5.74 2.27 -5.86
C TYR A 132 5.60 3.18 -4.65
N LEU A 133 6.12 2.78 -3.49
CA LEU A 133 5.79 3.47 -2.23
C LEU A 133 6.40 4.87 -2.17
N SER A 134 7.66 5.08 -2.55
CA SER A 134 8.25 6.43 -2.58
C SER A 134 7.49 7.35 -3.53
N TYR A 135 7.05 6.85 -4.69
CA TYR A 135 6.29 7.65 -5.64
C TYR A 135 5.00 8.24 -5.04
N PHE A 136 4.30 7.49 -4.19
CA PHE A 136 3.04 7.93 -3.60
C PHE A 136 3.20 8.58 -2.22
N LEU A 137 4.11 8.09 -1.37
CA LEU A 137 4.29 8.57 -0.01
C LEU A 137 5.11 9.86 0.09
N ASP A 138 6.00 10.13 -0.88
CA ASP A 138 6.80 11.38 -0.88
C ASP A 138 6.00 12.57 -1.44
N LYS A 139 4.78 12.35 -1.94
CA LYS A 139 3.86 13.41 -2.37
C LYS A 139 3.14 14.04 -1.16
N PRO A 140 2.67 15.30 -1.27
CA PRO A 140 1.97 15.98 -0.18
C PRO A 140 0.80 15.14 0.38
N SER A 141 0.61 15.17 1.71
CA SER A 141 -0.35 14.33 2.44
C SER A 141 -1.81 14.54 2.01
N ASP A 142 -2.14 15.70 1.47
CA ASP A 142 -3.52 16.08 1.06
C ASP A 142 -4.10 15.13 -0.02
N PHE A 143 -3.25 14.35 -0.68
CA PHE A 143 -3.65 13.37 -1.68
C PHE A 143 -4.01 11.99 -1.09
N ILE A 144 -3.66 11.70 0.16
CA ILE A 144 -3.88 10.38 0.76
C ILE A 144 -5.12 10.41 1.64
N LYS A 145 -6.07 9.51 1.37
CA LYS A 145 -7.28 9.40 2.19
C LYS A 145 -6.95 8.61 3.45
N HIS A 146 -6.75 9.30 4.56
CA HIS A 146 -6.56 8.66 5.86
C HIS A 146 -7.86 7.96 6.33
N ASN A 147 -7.72 6.71 6.72
CA ASN A 147 -8.72 5.97 7.47
C ASN A 147 -8.00 4.89 8.28
N LYS A 148 -8.72 4.33 9.26
CA LYS A 148 -8.17 3.36 10.20
C LYS A 148 -7.44 2.17 9.55
N THR A 149 -7.89 1.66 8.41
CA THR A 149 -7.22 0.55 7.72
C THR A 149 -5.93 1.02 7.07
N PHE A 150 -5.95 2.16 6.38
CA PHE A 150 -4.76 2.74 5.78
C PHE A 150 -3.72 3.14 6.84
N ASP A 151 -4.13 3.82 7.90
CA ASP A 151 -3.23 4.30 8.95
C ASP A 151 -2.53 3.14 9.66
N LYS A 152 -3.26 2.05 9.94
CA LYS A 152 -2.66 0.81 10.46
C LYS A 152 -1.60 0.24 9.51
N ALA A 153 -1.90 0.11 8.20
CA ALA A 153 -0.93 -0.41 7.24
C ALA A 153 0.30 0.50 7.11
N LEU A 154 0.10 1.83 7.10
CA LEU A 154 1.17 2.81 7.02
C LEU A 154 2.08 2.76 8.25
N PHE A 155 1.51 2.80 9.46
CA PHE A 155 2.31 2.76 10.69
C PHE A 155 3.06 1.45 10.86
N HIS A 156 2.45 0.33 10.46
CA HIS A 156 3.14 -0.96 10.44
C HIS A 156 4.34 -0.95 9.48
N TYR A 157 4.15 -0.45 8.26
CA TYR A 157 5.25 -0.30 7.30
C TYR A 157 6.36 0.63 7.83
N LEU A 158 6.01 1.80 8.37
CA LEU A 158 6.98 2.76 8.90
C LEU A 158 7.76 2.18 10.08
N ALA A 159 7.09 1.48 11.00
CA ALA A 159 7.75 0.78 12.10
C ALA A 159 8.82 -0.20 11.57
N MET A 160 8.47 -1.06 10.61
CA MET A 160 9.41 -2.03 10.03
C MET A 160 10.56 -1.36 9.29
N ARG A 161 10.27 -0.30 8.51
CA ARG A 161 11.27 0.46 7.76
C ARG A 161 12.29 1.11 8.70
N TYR A 162 11.83 1.82 9.72
CA TYR A 162 12.70 2.51 10.67
C TYR A 162 13.51 1.52 11.52
N HIS A 163 12.89 0.41 11.92
CA HIS A 163 13.59 -0.68 12.59
C HIS A 163 14.74 -1.20 11.74
N TYR A 164 14.49 -1.51 10.46
CA TYR A 164 15.51 -1.99 9.54
C TYR A 164 16.65 -0.97 9.32
N GLN A 165 16.34 0.32 9.32
CA GLN A 165 17.32 1.40 9.19
C GLN A 165 18.10 1.68 10.49
N GLY A 166 17.80 0.99 11.59
CA GLY A 166 18.41 1.21 12.91
C GLY A 166 17.90 2.47 13.64
N GLN A 167 16.79 3.03 13.18
CA GLN A 167 16.09 4.18 13.78
C GLN A 167 15.04 3.66 14.77
N TRP A 168 15.52 3.16 15.90
CA TRP A 168 14.70 2.41 16.85
C TRP A 168 13.63 3.25 17.54
N LEU A 169 13.92 4.51 17.87
CA LEU A 169 12.96 5.39 18.56
C LEU A 169 11.78 5.71 17.63
N GLU A 170 12.07 6.03 16.38
CA GLU A 170 11.07 6.27 15.34
C GLU A 170 10.23 5.01 15.11
N SER A 171 10.87 3.85 15.04
CA SER A 171 10.17 2.56 14.95
C SER A 171 9.22 2.35 16.13
N GLU A 172 9.65 2.57 17.36
CA GLU A 172 8.83 2.41 18.57
C GLU A 172 7.64 3.38 18.58
N MET A 173 7.84 4.62 18.14
CA MET A 173 6.76 5.59 18.01
C MET A 173 5.65 5.10 17.06
N TYR A 174 6.02 4.61 15.87
CA TYR A 174 5.02 4.08 14.93
C TYR A 174 4.37 2.78 15.41
N LEU A 175 5.10 1.95 16.16
CA LEU A 175 4.49 0.79 16.82
C LEU A 175 3.44 1.23 17.85
N ALA A 176 3.74 2.23 18.68
CA ALA A 176 2.79 2.75 19.65
C ALA A 176 1.51 3.27 18.97
N GLU A 177 1.64 4.05 17.90
CA GLU A 177 0.51 4.52 17.09
C GLU A 177 -0.30 3.35 16.49
N LEU A 178 0.38 2.33 15.96
CA LEU A 178 -0.28 1.12 15.47
C LEU A 178 -1.06 0.41 16.59
N PHE A 179 -0.46 0.30 17.78
CA PHE A 179 -1.09 -0.29 18.96
C PHE A 179 -2.36 0.46 19.36
N GLU A 180 -2.34 1.79 19.41
CA GLU A 180 -3.51 2.60 19.74
C GLU A 180 -4.68 2.38 18.77
N LEU A 181 -4.40 2.07 17.51
CA LEU A 181 -5.43 1.75 16.52
C LEU A 181 -5.98 0.31 16.64
N THR A 182 -5.29 -0.59 17.34
CA THR A 182 -5.67 -2.01 17.48
C THR A 182 -6.59 -2.26 18.67
N ASN A 183 -7.42 -3.29 18.59
CA ASN A 183 -8.29 -3.67 19.72
C ASN A 183 -7.54 -4.55 20.73
N GLU A 184 -8.08 -4.69 21.95
CA GLU A 184 -7.41 -5.41 23.05
C GLU A 184 -7.11 -6.89 22.73
N GLN A 185 -7.96 -7.56 21.94
CA GLN A 185 -7.72 -8.94 21.54
C GLN A 185 -6.53 -9.06 20.57
N GLU A 186 -6.43 -8.13 19.61
CA GLU A 186 -5.30 -8.02 18.69
C GLU A 186 -4.02 -7.76 19.49
N LYS A 187 -4.04 -6.80 20.42
CA LYS A 187 -2.89 -6.46 21.28
C LYS A 187 -2.42 -7.65 22.12
N SER A 188 -3.33 -8.39 22.75
CA SER A 188 -2.99 -9.56 23.54
C SER A 188 -2.30 -10.65 22.70
N THR A 189 -2.79 -10.86 21.48
CA THR A 189 -2.20 -11.82 20.55
C THR A 189 -0.82 -11.36 20.08
N PHE A 190 -0.67 -10.08 19.77
CA PHE A 190 0.62 -9.48 19.43
C PHE A 190 1.65 -9.67 20.54
N ILE A 191 1.30 -9.32 21.79
CA ILE A 191 2.22 -9.40 22.94
C ILE A 191 2.72 -10.83 23.12
N SER A 192 1.82 -11.81 22.94
CA SER A 192 2.15 -13.24 23.03
C SER A 192 3.15 -13.68 21.94
N ASN A 193 3.19 -12.98 20.81
CA ASN A 193 4.00 -13.31 19.64
C ASN A 193 5.14 -12.29 19.38
N PHE A 194 5.38 -11.35 20.29
CA PHE A 194 6.28 -10.21 20.09
C PHE A 194 7.71 -10.63 19.70
N HIS A 195 8.19 -11.76 20.22
CA HIS A 195 9.52 -12.31 19.91
C HIS A 195 9.72 -12.68 18.43
N PHE A 196 8.64 -12.79 17.63
CA PHE A 196 8.70 -13.06 16.20
C PHE A 196 8.55 -11.82 15.32
N TYR A 197 8.23 -10.67 15.93
CA TYR A 197 7.70 -9.53 15.20
C TYR A 197 8.78 -8.62 14.61
N LEU A 198 9.90 -8.45 15.32
CA LEU A 198 11.01 -7.62 14.86
C LEU A 198 12.13 -8.52 14.29
N PRO A 199 12.73 -8.16 13.14
CA PRO A 199 13.96 -8.78 12.66
C PRO A 199 14.96 -8.89 13.80
N LYS A 200 15.62 -10.04 13.99
CA LYS A 200 16.60 -10.22 15.07
C LYS A 200 17.78 -9.24 14.91
N GLY A 201 17.65 -8.06 15.48
CA GLY A 201 18.66 -7.00 15.57
C GLY A 201 18.84 -6.61 17.02
N LYS A 202 19.80 -7.27 17.68
CA LYS A 202 20.18 -7.16 19.10
C LYS A 202 19.01 -7.22 20.09
N GLU A 203 18.93 -8.34 20.79
CA GLU A 203 18.27 -8.47 22.09
C GLU A 203 18.53 -7.20 22.93
N THR A 204 17.54 -6.30 23.00
CA THR A 204 17.48 -5.35 24.10
C THR A 204 17.26 -6.19 25.34
N VAL A 205 18.34 -6.31 26.11
CA VAL A 205 18.37 -6.83 27.47
C VAL A 205 17.33 -6.07 28.28
N TYR A 206 16.17 -6.68 28.51
CA TYR A 206 15.33 -6.31 29.63
C TYR A 206 15.82 -7.12 30.84
N ASN A 207 16.74 -6.52 31.59
CA ASN A 207 17.00 -6.86 33.00
C ASN A 207 16.35 -5.78 33.87
#